data_AF-A0A541C9N1-F1
#
_entry.id   AF-A0A541C9N1-F1
#
_cell.length_a   1.000
_cell.length_b   1.000
_cell.length_c   1.000
_cell.angle_alpha   90.00
_cell.angle_beta   90.00
_cell.angle_gamma   90.00
#
_symmetry.space_group_name_H-M   'P 1'
#
loop_
_entity.id
_entity.type
_entity.pdbx_description
1 polymer ?
#
loop_
_entity_poly.entity_id
_entity_poly.type
_entity_poly.pdbx_seq_one_letter_code
_entity_poly.pdbx_strand_id
1 'polypeptide(L)'
;MDGNDETERAATIGMIAETMRSTVTVARALVDAGVRIDLAGLEREIGDLCADAIALPRVLGRELIGPLTSLRDEIAALERTLMDAPPAD
;
A
#
# COMPACT_ATOMS: atom_id res chain seq x y z
N MET A 1 22.63 1.96 -15.73
CA MET A 1 22.08 1.06 -14.70
C MET A 1 22.01 -0.31 -15.33
N ASP A 2 22.48 -1.33 -14.63
CA ASP A 2 22.43 -2.71 -15.12
C ASP A 2 20.97 -3.21 -15.02
N GLY A 3 20.51 -4.04 -15.95
CA GLY A 3 19.14 -4.58 -15.93
C GLY A 3 18.85 -5.43 -14.68
N ASN A 4 19.91 -5.92 -14.02
CA ASN A 4 19.82 -6.60 -12.73
C ASN A 4 19.37 -5.66 -11.59
N ASP A 5 19.90 -4.42 -11.55
CA ASP A 5 19.56 -3.44 -10.51
C ASP A 5 18.08 -3.02 -10.59
N GLU A 6 17.56 -2.86 -11.82
CA GLU A 6 16.17 -2.47 -12.06
C GLU A 6 15.20 -3.59 -11.66
N THR A 7 15.59 -4.85 -11.90
CA THR A 7 14.81 -6.03 -11.50
C THR A 7 14.76 -6.17 -9.99
N GLU A 8 15.89 -5.97 -9.30
CA GLU A 8 15.96 -5.98 -7.83
C GLU A 8 15.13 -4.84 -7.22
N ARG A 9 15.17 -3.66 -7.83
CA ARG A 9 14.33 -2.53 -7.43
C ARG A 9 12.85 -2.83 -7.58
N ALA A 10 12.44 -3.45 -8.69
CA ALA A 10 11.06 -3.87 -8.91
C ALA A 10 10.61 -4.91 -7.86
N ALA A 11 11.45 -5.92 -7.59
CA ALA A 11 11.18 -6.90 -6.54
C ALA A 11 11.03 -6.26 -5.16
N THR A 12 11.90 -5.29 -4.83
CA THR A 12 11.85 -4.54 -3.58
C THR A 12 10.55 -3.76 -3.43
N ILE A 13 10.12 -3.04 -4.48
CA ILE A 13 8.83 -2.31 -4.47
C ILE A 13 7.66 -3.28 -4.26
N GLY A 14 7.68 -4.45 -4.92
CA GLY A 14 6.67 -5.48 -4.73
C GLY A 14 6.60 -5.99 -3.29
N MET A 15 7.75 -6.24 -2.65
CA MET A 15 7.82 -6.66 -1.25
C MET A 15 7.31 -5.58 -0.29
N ILE A 16 7.63 -4.31 -0.56
CA ILE A 16 7.11 -3.18 0.25
C ILE A 16 5.59 -3.10 0.13
N ALA A 17 5.05 -3.19 -1.09
CA ALA A 17 3.60 -3.15 -1.31
C ALA A 17 2.87 -4.29 -0.58
N GLU A 18 3.42 -5.51 -0.63
CA GLU A 18 2.92 -6.68 0.07
C GLU A 18 2.94 -6.52 1.60
N THR A 19 4.05 -5.97 2.12
CA THR A 19 4.21 -5.71 3.55
C THR A 19 3.21 -4.66 4.04
N MET A 20 3.08 -3.55 3.30
CA MET A 20 2.09 -2.52 3.58
C MET A 20 0.67 -3.10 3.55
N ARG A 21 0.35 -3.96 2.58
CA ARG A 21 -0.97 -4.60 2.51
C ARG A 21 -1.25 -5.44 3.75
N SER A 22 -0.28 -6.24 4.18
CA SER A 22 -0.40 -7.04 5.41
C SER A 22 -0.62 -6.16 6.65
N THR A 23 0.09 -5.02 6.74
CA THR A 23 -0.12 -4.04 7.82
C THR A 23 -1.53 -3.44 7.77
N VAL A 24 -2.04 -3.08 6.59
CA VAL A 24 -3.40 -2.55 6.42
C VAL A 24 -4.47 -3.59 6.80
N THR A 25 -4.26 -4.87 6.48
CA THR A 25 -5.15 -5.96 6.92
C THR A 25 -5.20 -6.06 8.44
N VAL A 26 -4.06 -5.95 9.13
CA VAL A 26 -4.01 -5.94 10.60
C VAL A 26 -4.69 -4.70 11.17
N ALA A 27 -4.43 -3.52 10.58
CA ALA A 27 -5.08 -2.27 10.98
C ALA A 27 -6.61 -2.37 10.86
N ARG A 28 -7.12 -2.96 9.79
CA ARG A 28 -8.56 -3.21 9.63
C ARG A 28 -9.12 -4.09 10.73
N ALA A 29 -8.47 -5.20 11.06
CA ALA A 29 -8.92 -6.07 12.15
C ALA A 29 -8.95 -5.34 13.51
N LEU A 30 -8.01 -4.41 13.74
CA LEU A 30 -8.00 -3.57 14.94
C LEU A 30 -9.16 -2.55 14.93
N VAL A 31 -9.43 -1.91 13.80
CA VAL A 31 -10.56 -0.99 13.66
C VAL A 31 -11.89 -1.72 13.84
N ASP A 32 -12.05 -2.91 13.25
CA ASP A 32 -13.23 -3.76 13.44
C ASP A 32 -13.42 -4.15 14.92
N ALA A 33 -12.33 -4.20 15.71
CA ALA A 33 -12.36 -4.42 17.15
C ALA A 33 -12.56 -3.13 17.99
N GLY A 34 -12.80 -1.98 17.35
CA GLY A 34 -13.06 -0.69 18.00
C GLY A 34 -11.80 0.12 18.33
N VAL A 35 -10.62 -0.29 17.84
CA VAL A 35 -9.38 0.48 18.02
C VAL A 35 -9.36 1.64 17.03
N ARG A 36 -9.11 2.86 17.54
CA ARG A 36 -8.89 4.02 16.67
C ARG A 36 -7.48 3.97 16.08
N ILE A 37 -7.40 4.09 14.76
CA ILE A 37 -6.14 4.15 14.01
C ILE A 37 -6.13 5.43 13.19
N ASP A 38 -5.00 6.12 13.23
CA ASP A 38 -4.72 7.25 12.33
C ASP A 38 -3.97 6.72 11.10
N LEU A 39 -4.39 7.16 9.92
CA LEU A 39 -3.75 6.83 8.64
C LEU A 39 -2.85 7.97 8.13
N ALA A 40 -2.57 8.97 8.97
CA ALA A 40 -1.70 10.08 8.62
C ALA A 40 -0.35 9.59 8.05
N GLY A 41 0.02 10.15 6.89
CA GLY A 41 1.27 9.82 6.20
C GLY A 41 1.19 8.65 5.23
N LEU A 42 0.16 7.81 5.31
CA LEU A 42 0.02 6.64 4.44
C LEU A 42 -0.13 7.01 2.95
N GLU A 43 -0.92 8.04 2.64
CA GLU A 43 -1.08 8.57 1.27
C GLU A 43 0.28 8.99 0.67
N ARG A 44 1.12 9.63 1.49
CA ARG A 44 2.46 10.07 1.07
C ARG A 44 3.36 8.88 0.78
N GLU A 45 3.37 7.87 1.65
CA GLU A 45 4.18 6.66 1.45
C GLU A 45 3.76 5.88 0.20
N ILE A 46 2.46 5.76 -0.08
CA ILE A 46 1.96 5.15 -1.31
C ILE A 46 2.33 5.98 -2.54
N GLY A 47 2.24 7.31 -2.42
CA GLY A 47 2.65 8.24 -3.48
C GLY A 47 4.13 8.06 -3.84
N ASP A 48 5.00 8.00 -2.84
CA ASP A 48 6.43 7.74 -3.00
C ASP A 48 6.66 6.37 -3.67
N LEU A 49 5.98 5.32 -3.24
CA LEU A 49 6.07 3.98 -3.81
C LEU A 49 5.58 3.90 -5.27
N CYS A 50 4.50 4.60 -5.59
CA CYS A 50 3.98 4.69 -6.96
C CYS A 50 4.93 5.48 -7.86
N ALA A 51 5.53 6.56 -7.37
CA ALA A 51 6.53 7.33 -8.12
C ALA A 51 7.76 6.47 -8.44
N ASP A 52 8.22 5.66 -7.48
CA ASP A 52 9.30 4.69 -7.67
C ASP A 52 8.95 3.65 -8.74
N ALA A 53 7.72 3.13 -8.73
CA ALA A 53 7.24 2.19 -9.75
C ALA A 53 7.15 2.83 -11.15
N ILE A 54 6.74 4.10 -11.26
CA ILE A 54 6.68 4.85 -12.52
C ILE A 54 8.07 5.09 -13.10
N ALA A 55 9.08 5.23 -12.24
CA ALA A 55 10.48 5.44 -12.65
C ALA A 55 11.15 4.17 -13.21
N LEU A 56 10.53 2.99 -13.09
CA LEU A 56 11.04 1.75 -13.65
C LEU A 56 10.83 1.64 -15.17
N PRO A 57 11.62 0.78 -15.86
CA PRO A 57 11.29 0.34 -17.20
C PRO A 57 9.86 -0.19 -17.30
N ARG A 58 9.18 0.12 -18.41
CA ARG A 58 7.74 -0.16 -18.60
C ARG A 58 7.33 -1.61 -18.33
N VAL A 59 8.19 -2.58 -18.63
CA VAL A 59 7.91 -4.01 -18.39
C VAL A 59 7.84 -4.28 -16.89
N LEU A 60 8.87 -3.88 -16.15
CA LEU A 60 8.94 -4.05 -14.69
C LEU A 60 7.86 -3.25 -13.96
N GLY A 61 7.61 -2.00 -14.37
CA GLY A 61 6.52 -1.19 -13.81
C GLY A 61 5.13 -1.80 -14.03
N ARG A 62 4.91 -2.53 -15.14
CA ARG A 62 3.65 -3.23 -15.39
C ARG A 62 3.43 -4.41 -14.46
N GLU A 63 4.49 -5.11 -14.05
CA GLU A 63 4.40 -6.22 -13.10
C GLU A 63 3.89 -5.75 -11.73
N LEU A 64 4.15 -4.49 -11.38
CA LEU A 64 3.72 -3.88 -10.12
C LEU A 64 2.25 -3.43 -10.09
N ILE A 65 1.55 -3.42 -11.23
CA ILE A 65 0.15 -2.97 -11.28
C ILE A 65 -0.73 -3.80 -10.35
N GLY A 66 -0.56 -5.13 -10.33
CA GLY A 66 -1.34 -6.02 -9.48
C GLY A 66 -1.15 -5.73 -7.99
N PRO A 67 0.09 -5.84 -7.46
CA PRO A 67 0.39 -5.55 -6.06
C PRO A 67 -0.05 -4.15 -5.60
N LEU A 68 0.23 -3.11 -6.40
CA LEU A 68 -0.13 -1.72 -6.04
C LEU A 68 -1.65 -1.49 -6.08
N THR A 69 -2.36 -2.10 -7.03
CA THR A 69 -3.83 -2.04 -7.08
C THR A 69 -4.44 -2.72 -5.85
N SER A 70 -3.94 -3.90 -5.49
CA SER A 70 -4.40 -4.62 -4.31
C SER A 70 -4.16 -3.85 -3.02
N LEU A 71 -2.99 -3.22 -2.87
CA LEU A 71 -2.69 -2.35 -1.73
C LEU A 71 -3.69 -1.18 -1.65
N ARG A 72 -3.88 -0.45 -2.76
CA ARG A 72 -4.84 0.66 -2.84
C ARG A 72 -6.25 0.24 -2.42
N ASP A 73 -6.72 -0.90 -2.91
CA ASP A 73 -8.08 -1.36 -2.64
C ASP A 73 -8.29 -1.73 -1.16
N GLU A 74 -7.28 -2.30 -0.48
CA GLU A 74 -7.31 -2.56 0.97
C GLU A 74 -7.32 -1.27 1.78
N ILE A 75 -6.57 -0.25 1.37
CA ILE A 75 -6.57 1.06 2.04
C ILE A 75 -7.92 1.75 1.89
N ALA A 76 -8.49 1.75 0.68
CA ALA A 76 -9.82 2.28 0.43
C ALA A 76 -10.92 1.51 1.20
N ALA A 77 -10.71 0.22 1.50
CA ALA A 77 -11.58 -0.53 2.39
C ALA A 77 -11.43 -0.07 3.85
N LEU A 78 -10.21 0.10 4.34
CA LEU A 78 -9.93 0.59 5.69
C LEU A 78 -10.47 2.00 5.93
N GLU A 79 -10.28 2.92 4.99
CA GLU A 79 -10.82 4.28 5.03
C GLU A 79 -12.35 4.28 5.15
N ARG A 80 -13.04 3.40 4.41
CA ARG A 80 -14.49 3.24 4.52
C ARG A 80 -14.90 2.74 5.90
N THR A 81 -14.22 1.73 6.43
CA THR A 81 -14.49 1.24 7.79
C THR A 81 -14.33 2.35 8.83
N LEU A 82 -13.31 3.20 8.69
CA LEU A 82 -13.09 4.33 9.60
C LEU A 82 -14.17 5.43 9.48
N MET A 83 -14.71 5.68 8.28
CA MET A 83 -15.81 6.62 8.06
C MET A 83 -17.14 6.11 8.61
N ASP A 84 -17.37 4.79 8.56
CA ASP A 84 -18.59 4.14 9.03
C ASP A 84 -18.59 3.89 10.56
N ALA A 85 -17.42 3.98 11.20
CA ALA A 85 -17.29 3.77 12.64
C ALA A 85 -17.97 4.92 13.42
N PRO A 86 -18.92 4.63 14.33
CA PRO A 86 -19.55 5.66 15.15
C PRO A 86 -18.49 6.35 16.04
N PRO A 87 -18.65 7.64 16.35
CA PRO A 87 -17.73 8.33 17.26
C PRO A 87 -17.71 7.60 18.61
N ALA A 88 -16.51 7.32 19.12
CA ALA A 88 -16.34 6.73 20.44
C ALA A 88 -16.87 7.70 21.50
N ASP A 89 -17.86 7.24 22.28
CA ASP A 89 -18.43 7.94 23.45
C ASP A 89 -17.40 8.21 24.54
#